data_AF-A0A7S6TZD2-F1
#
_entry.id   AF-A0A7S6TZD2-F1
#
_cell.length_a   1.000
_cell.length_b   1.000
_cell.length_c   1.000
_cell.angle_alpha   90.00
_cell.angle_beta   90.00
_cell.angle_gamma   90.00
#
_symmetry.space_group_name_H-M   'P 1'
#
loop_
_entity.id
_entity.type
_entity.pdbx_description
1 polymer ?
#
loop_
_entity_poly.entity_id
_entity_poly.type
_entity_poly.pdbx_seq_one_letter_code
_entity_poly.pdbx_strand_id
1 'polypeptide(L)'
;MKLDPARMQLISGFVDVYLNLNGTEEELFQVTANNMGLLQEEKYMEIVTSWERKARQEGIQEGVQQGIQQGVQEAQETIAINLLRRGMGAEETREITGLSLERVRELQGRLSQDN
;
A
#
# COMPACT_ATOMS: atom_id res chain seq x y z
N MET A 1 42.70 -2.30 -7.35
CA MET A 1 41.71 -2.86 -8.30
C MET A 1 40.50 -1.94 -8.28
N LYS A 2 40.05 -1.41 -9.43
CA LYS A 2 38.79 -0.66 -9.54
C LYS A 2 37.66 -1.66 -9.80
N LEU A 3 36.55 -1.59 -9.06
CA LEU A 3 35.36 -2.36 -9.44
C LEU A 3 34.81 -1.80 -10.76
N ASP A 4 34.48 -2.70 -11.68
CA ASP A 4 33.87 -2.29 -12.95
C ASP A 4 32.39 -1.93 -12.74
N PRO A 5 31.82 -1.06 -13.60
CA PRO A 5 30.45 -0.56 -13.45
C PRO A 5 29.38 -1.66 -13.39
N ALA A 6 29.59 -2.81 -14.03
CA ALA A 6 28.61 -3.89 -14.04
C ALA A 6 28.58 -4.64 -12.70
N ARG A 7 29.73 -4.84 -12.05
CA ARG A 7 29.78 -5.37 -10.67
C ARG A 7 29.14 -4.43 -9.67
N MET A 8 29.28 -3.12 -9.89
CA MET A 8 28.68 -2.10 -9.04
C MET A 8 27.16 -2.07 -9.18
N GLN A 9 26.63 -2.19 -10.41
CA GLN A 9 25.20 -2.37 -10.66
C GLN A 9 24.63 -3.64 -10.01
N LEU A 10 25.38 -4.75 -10.06
CA LEU A 10 24.98 -6.00 -9.43
C LEU A 10 24.88 -5.85 -7.90
N ILE A 11 25.83 -5.15 -7.27
CA ILE A 11 25.81 -4.92 -5.82
C ILE A 11 24.67 -3.95 -5.42
N SER A 12 24.44 -2.87 -6.18
CA SER A 12 23.30 -1.95 -5.91
C SER A 12 21.97 -2.67 -6.03
N GLY A 13 21.75 -3.41 -7.12
CA GLY A 13 20.54 -4.20 -7.29
C GLY A 13 20.39 -5.29 -6.22
N PHE A 14 21.49 -5.84 -5.70
CA PHE A 14 21.45 -6.80 -4.60
C PHE A 14 21.02 -6.15 -3.27
N VAL A 15 21.58 -4.97 -2.94
CA VAL A 15 21.23 -4.25 -1.71
C VAL A 15 19.78 -3.76 -1.75
N ASP A 16 19.34 -3.20 -2.88
CA ASP A 16 17.99 -2.64 -3.05
C ASP A 16 16.88 -3.70 -3.08
N VAL A 17 17.15 -4.89 -3.64
CA VAL A 17 16.13 -5.95 -3.80
C VAL A 17 16.04 -6.87 -2.56
N TYR A 18 17.12 -7.00 -1.78
CA TYR A 18 17.19 -8.02 -0.72
C TYR A 18 17.43 -7.49 0.69
N LEU A 19 17.76 -6.21 0.91
CA LEU A 19 18.03 -5.68 2.25
C LEU A 19 17.05 -4.55 2.64
N ASN A 20 16.19 -4.82 3.63
CA ASN A 20 15.41 -3.79 4.33
C ASN A 20 16.26 -3.19 5.45
N LEU A 21 17.16 -2.27 5.11
CA LEU A 21 18.03 -1.61 6.08
C LEU A 21 17.22 -0.64 6.96
N ASN A 22 17.41 -0.72 8.28
CA ASN A 22 16.97 0.33 9.19
C ASN A 22 17.98 1.49 9.24
N GLY A 23 17.63 2.61 9.86
CA GLY A 23 18.47 3.81 9.85
C GLY A 23 19.92 3.60 10.32
N THR A 24 20.16 2.73 11.31
CA THR A 24 21.51 2.40 11.78
C THR A 24 22.30 1.57 10.76
N GLU A 25 21.61 0.66 10.06
CA GLU A 25 22.21 -0.20 9.05
C GLU A 25 22.51 0.57 7.76
N GLU A 26 21.68 1.56 7.44
CA GLU A 26 21.88 2.48 6.32
C GLU A 26 23.13 3.35 6.54
N GLU A 27 23.33 3.86 7.75
CA GLU A 27 24.56 4.59 8.11
C GLU A 27 25.80 3.70 7.98
N LEU A 28 25.74 2.46 8.47
CA LEU A 28 26.85 1.51 8.35
C LEU A 28 27.13 1.16 6.89
N PHE A 29 26.09 0.99 6.08
CA PHE A 29 26.20 0.75 4.65
C PHE A 29 26.85 1.94 3.94
N GLN A 30 26.41 3.16 4.22
CA GLN A 30 26.98 4.38 3.63
C GLN A 30 28.46 4.54 3.99
N VAL A 31 28.84 4.31 5.25
CA VAL A 31 30.25 4.35 5.68
C VAL A 31 31.07 3.27 4.97
N THR A 32 30.52 2.05 4.86
CA THR A 32 31.19 0.93 4.19
C THR A 32 31.34 1.19 2.69
N ALA A 33 30.30 1.68 2.03
CA ALA A 33 30.28 2.03 0.62
C ALA A 33 31.24 3.19 0.31
N ASN A 34 31.32 4.19 1.19
CA ASN A 34 32.28 5.28 1.09
C ASN A 34 33.73 4.78 1.20
N ASN A 35 34.01 3.93 2.19
CA ASN A 35 35.33 3.32 2.37
C ASN A 35 35.73 2.43 1.18
N MET A 36 34.77 1.81 0.50
CA MET A 36 34.98 1.04 -0.73
C MET A 36 35.08 1.92 -1.99
N GLY A 37 34.94 3.24 -1.87
CA GLY A 37 35.00 4.20 -2.98
C GLY A 37 33.81 4.12 -3.93
N LEU A 38 32.69 3.54 -3.49
CA LEU A 38 31.49 3.33 -4.30
C LEU A 38 30.63 4.59 -4.44
N LEU A 39 30.84 5.60 -3.60
CA LEU A 39 30.11 6.86 -3.61
C LEU A 39 30.73 7.94 -4.53
N GLN A 40 31.69 7.58 -5.39
CA GLN A 40 32.49 8.56 -6.15
C GLN A 40 31.81 9.16 -7.39
N GLU A 41 30.58 8.78 -7.74
CA GLU A 41 29.81 9.49 -8.77
C GLU A 41 28.42 9.87 -8.25
N GLU A 42 28.21 11.19 -8.05
CA GLU A 42 26.97 11.82 -7.56
C GLU A 42 25.70 11.35 -8.30
N LYS A 43 25.85 10.93 -9.56
CA LYS A 43 24.79 10.41 -10.43
C LYS A 43 24.16 9.09 -9.94
N TYR A 44 24.87 8.32 -9.11
CA TYR A 44 24.40 7.03 -8.57
C TYR A 44 23.44 7.20 -7.38
N MET A 45 23.73 8.13 -6.45
CA MET A 45 22.83 8.43 -5.33
C MET A 45 21.51 9.05 -5.82
N GLU A 46 21.56 9.83 -6.90
CA GLU A 46 20.38 10.49 -7.48
C GLU A 46 19.38 9.48 -8.06
N ILE A 47 19.86 8.38 -8.65
CA ILE A 47 19.01 7.34 -9.23
C ILE A 47 18.33 6.52 -8.11
N VAL A 48 19.09 5.99 -7.16
CA VAL A 48 18.56 5.11 -6.09
C VAL A 48 17.53 5.84 -5.23
N THR A 49 17.82 7.07 -4.80
CA THR A 49 16.88 7.88 -4.01
C THR A 49 15.64 8.32 -4.79
N SER A 50 15.69 8.40 -6.12
CA SER A 50 14.53 8.76 -6.94
C SER A 50 13.53 7.61 -7.07
N TRP A 51 14.00 6.38 -7.23
CA TRP A 51 13.12 5.21 -7.36
C TRP A 51 12.46 4.85 -6.03
N GLU A 52 13.17 4.93 -4.91
CA GLU A 52 12.61 4.71 -3.57
C GLU A 52 11.51 5.72 -3.25
N ARG A 53 11.77 7.02 -3.50
CA ARG A 53 10.76 8.07 -3.30
C ARG A 53 9.54 7.84 -4.18
N LYS A 54 9.74 7.42 -5.43
CA LYS A 54 8.65 7.13 -6.36
C LYS A 54 7.83 5.92 -5.90
N ALA A 55 8.47 4.80 -5.57
CA ALA A 55 7.81 3.60 -5.08
C ALA A 55 7.05 3.86 -3.77
N ARG A 56 7.64 4.64 -2.85
CA ARG A 56 6.97 5.07 -1.62
C ARG A 56 5.75 5.94 -1.91
N GLN A 57 5.87 6.89 -2.83
CA GLN A 57 4.76 7.75 -3.21
C GLN A 57 3.63 6.96 -3.88
N GLU A 58 3.96 6.03 -4.78
CA GLU A 58 3.00 5.12 -5.42
C GLU A 58 2.32 4.24 -4.38
N GLY A 59 3.08 3.60 -3.48
CA GLY A 59 2.52 2.77 -2.40
C GLY A 59 1.61 3.54 -1.44
N ILE A 60 1.94 4.80 -1.11
CA ILE A 60 1.06 5.67 -0.30
C ILE A 60 -0.23 5.99 -1.06
N GLN A 61 -0.14 6.32 -2.36
CA GLN A 61 -1.33 6.62 -3.16
C GLN A 61 -2.25 5.41 -3.29
N GLU A 62 -1.69 4.24 -3.59
CA GLU A 62 -2.45 2.98 -3.67
C GLU A 62 -3.09 2.65 -2.32
N GLY A 63 -2.34 2.74 -1.22
CA GLY A 63 -2.85 2.48 0.12
C GLY A 63 -3.97 3.43 0.54
N VAL A 64 -3.84 4.73 0.23
CA VAL A 64 -4.90 5.71 0.48
C VAL A 64 -6.14 5.41 -0.37
N GLN A 65 -5.96 5.08 -1.65
CA GLN A 65 -7.09 4.77 -2.53
C GLN A 65 -7.83 3.52 -2.08
N GLN A 66 -7.11 2.46 -1.73
CA GLN A 66 -7.69 1.23 -1.17
C GLN A 66 -8.40 1.50 0.16
N GLY A 67 -7.78 2.25 1.06
CA GLY A 67 -8.37 2.60 2.35
C GLY A 67 -9.67 3.42 2.22
N ILE A 68 -9.71 4.37 1.28
CA ILE A 68 -10.94 5.14 0.99
C ILE A 68 -12.03 4.22 0.43
N GLN A 69 -11.70 3.36 -0.54
CA GLN A 69 -12.69 2.44 -1.13
C GLN A 69 -13.27 1.48 -0.08
N GLN A 70 -12.40 0.88 0.75
CA GLN A 70 -12.82 0.00 1.84
C GLN A 70 -13.70 0.75 2.85
N GLY A 71 -13.28 1.96 3.27
CA GLY A 71 -14.04 2.76 4.23
C GLY A 71 -15.43 3.17 3.69
N VAL A 72 -15.53 3.52 2.41
CA VAL A 72 -16.82 3.80 1.76
C VAL A 72 -17.70 2.56 1.74
N GLN A 73 -17.16 1.40 1.36
CA GLN A 73 -17.92 0.15 1.33
C GLN A 73 -18.41 -0.25 2.73
N GLU A 74 -17.55 -0.22 3.74
CA GLU A 74 -17.91 -0.51 5.13
C GLU A 74 -18.99 0.45 5.67
N ALA A 75 -18.89 1.74 5.33
CA ALA A 75 -19.91 2.72 5.69
C ALA A 75 -21.25 2.43 5.01
N GLN A 76 -21.25 2.11 3.71
CA GLN A 76 -22.47 1.75 2.97
C GLN A 76 -23.15 0.51 3.59
N GLU A 77 -22.38 -0.52 3.94
CA GLU A 77 -22.92 -1.73 4.58
C GLU A 77 -23.45 -1.44 5.98
N THR A 78 -22.75 -0.63 6.77
CA THR A 78 -23.20 -0.22 8.11
C THR A 78 -24.52 0.54 8.04
N ILE A 79 -24.65 1.46 7.08
CA ILE A 79 -25.90 2.20 6.85
C ILE A 79 -27.00 1.22 6.41
N ALA A 80 -26.71 0.30 5.49
CA ALA A 80 -27.69 -0.69 5.03
C ALA A 80 -28.22 -1.56 6.18
N ILE A 81 -27.32 -2.07 7.04
CA ILE A 81 -27.68 -2.85 8.24
C ILE A 81 -28.60 -2.04 9.16
N ASN A 82 -28.27 -0.77 9.41
CA ASN A 82 -29.08 0.10 10.26
C ASN A 82 -30.47 0.38 9.68
N LEU A 83 -30.57 0.55 8.35
CA LEU A 83 -31.85 0.74 7.66
C LEU A 83 -32.71 -0.53 7.71
N LEU A 84 -32.12 -1.69 7.41
CA LEU A 84 -32.79 -2.99 7.47
C LEU A 84 -33.30 -3.31 8.88
N ARG A 85 -32.50 -3.04 9.91
CA ARG A 85 -32.91 -3.19 11.33
C ARG A 85 -34.09 -2.30 11.71
N ARG A 86 -34.28 -1.17 11.02
CA ARG A 86 -35.44 -0.27 11.19
C ARG A 86 -36.65 -0.68 10.35
N GLY A 87 -36.59 -1.83 9.67
CA GLY A 87 -37.68 -2.38 8.87
C GLY A 87 -37.76 -1.82 7.46
N MET A 88 -36.74 -1.10 6.99
CA MET A 88 -36.71 -0.61 5.61
C MET A 88 -36.61 -1.77 4.61
N GLY A 89 -37.29 -1.67 3.47
CA GLY A 89 -37.25 -2.68 2.42
C GLY A 89 -35.89 -2.76 1.72
N ALA A 90 -35.59 -3.91 1.13
CA ALA A 90 -34.32 -4.13 0.43
C ALA A 90 -34.12 -3.21 -0.78
N GLU A 91 -35.19 -2.88 -1.52
CA GLU A 91 -35.11 -1.96 -2.67
C GLU A 91 -34.81 -0.51 -2.24
N GLU A 92 -35.50 0.01 -1.22
CA GLU A 92 -35.23 1.35 -0.69
C GLU A 92 -33.83 1.45 -0.07
N THR A 93 -33.40 0.40 0.64
CA THR A 93 -32.06 0.33 1.22
C THR A 93 -30.99 0.36 0.13
N ARG A 94 -31.20 -0.37 -0.97
CA ARG A 94 -30.32 -0.37 -2.16
C ARG A 94 -30.21 1.03 -2.76
N GLU A 95 -31.32 1.73 -2.91
CA GLU A 95 -31.36 3.08 -3.47
C GLU A 95 -30.64 4.10 -2.58
N ILE A 96 -30.77 4.02 -1.27
CA ILE A 96 -30.13 4.96 -0.33
C ILE A 96 -28.63 4.71 -0.21
N THR A 97 -28.22 3.45 -0.13
CA THR A 97 -26.82 3.08 0.15
C THR A 97 -25.96 2.95 -1.09
N GLY A 98 -26.58 2.78 -2.27
CA GLY A 98 -25.87 2.52 -3.51
C GLY A 98 -25.28 1.10 -3.62
N LEU A 99 -25.59 0.22 -2.67
CA LEU A 99 -25.21 -1.20 -2.73
C LEU A 99 -25.99 -1.93 -3.84
N SER A 100 -25.51 -3.12 -4.23
CA SER A 100 -26.30 -4.01 -5.09
C SER A 100 -27.46 -4.63 -4.31
N LEU A 101 -28.52 -4.99 -5.02
CA LEU A 101 -29.67 -5.67 -4.40
C LEU A 101 -29.27 -7.00 -3.77
N GLU A 102 -28.35 -7.72 -4.42
CA GLU A 102 -27.80 -8.97 -3.92
C GLU A 102 -27.09 -8.78 -2.57
N ARG A 103 -26.24 -7.75 -2.46
CA ARG A 103 -25.51 -7.45 -1.21
C ARG A 103 -26.47 -7.07 -0.08
N VAL A 104 -27.49 -6.26 -0.36
CA VAL A 104 -28.51 -5.90 0.64
C VAL A 104 -29.29 -7.12 1.12
N ARG A 105 -29.67 -8.03 0.21
CA ARG A 105 -30.35 -9.29 0.58
C ARG A 105 -29.46 -10.22 1.39
N GLU A 106 -28.17 -10.29 1.08
CA GLU A 106 -27.20 -11.04 1.86
C GLU A 106 -27.11 -10.49 3.30
N LEU A 107 -26.98 -9.18 3.46
CA LEU A 107 -26.97 -8.53 4.78
C LEU A 107 -28.28 -8.78 5.54
N GLN A 108 -29.42 -8.72 4.87
CA GLN A 108 -30.73 -9.03 5.46
C GLN A 108 -30.85 -10.49 5.90
N GLY A 109 -30.30 -11.43 5.12
CA GLY A 109 -30.26 -12.85 5.47
C GLY A 109 -29.43 -13.12 6.72
N ARG A 110 -28.25 -12.49 6.83
CA ARG A 110 -27.39 -12.56 8.03
C ARG A 110 -28.12 -12.06 9.28
N LEU A 111 -28.80 -10.92 9.20
CA LEU A 111 -29.57 -10.36 10.32
C LEU A 111 -30.74 -11.25 10.77
N SER A 112 -31.29 -12.07 9.87
CA SER A 112 -32.36 -13.02 10.21
C SER A 112 -31.84 -14.29 10.90
N GLN A 113 -30.54 -14.59 10.80
CA GLN A 113 -29.91 -15.74 11.46
C GLN A 113 -29.35 -15.39 12.85
N ASP A 114 -29.11 -14.10 13.12
CA ASP A 114 -28.58 -13.61 14.40
C ASP A 114 -29.68 -13.33 15.47
N ASN A 115 -30.97 -13.47 15.11
CA ASN A 115 -32.14 -13.29 15.99
C ASN A 115 -32.79 -14.63 16.36
#